data_AF-A0A7J9FZQ2-F1
#
_entry.id   AF-A0A7J9FZQ2-F1
#
_cell.length_a   1.000
_cell.length_b   1.000
_cell.length_c   1.000
_cell.angle_alpha   90.00
_cell.angle_beta   90.00
_cell.angle_gamma   90.00
#
_symmetry.space_group_name_H-M   'P 1'
#
loop_
_entity.id
_entity.type
_entity.pdbx_description
1 polymer ?
#
loop_
_entity_poly.entity_id
_entity_poly.type
_entity_poly.pdbx_seq_one_letter_code
_entity_poly.pdbx_strand_id
1 'polypeptide(L)'
;MEWSAASATKAYLETLQLWKTREPRSNEFISALAAGMKSKLIVEVKSSVSPSTLALATTAKHTGAKFVCILPEAALPEVKRESKDLGLTDVNGDYPKLPNTIKVNPKRAVVVATNLSDDKQGLGVIEYMKD
;
A
#
# COMPACT_ATOMS: atom_id res chain seq x y z
N MET A 1 8.84 1.70 19.07
CA MET A 1 7.94 2.03 17.95
C MET A 1 6.54 1.97 18.52
N GLU A 2 5.81 3.09 18.58
CA GLU A 2 4.49 3.10 19.20
C GLU A 2 3.39 3.10 18.13
N TRP A 3 2.63 2.01 18.13
CA TRP A 3 1.38 1.87 17.39
C TRP A 3 0.41 3.00 17.74
N SER A 4 -0.36 3.49 16.74
CA SER A 4 -1.47 4.41 16.96
C SER A 4 -2.79 3.79 16.51
N ALA A 5 -3.60 3.39 17.49
CA ALA A 5 -4.97 2.95 17.26
C ALA A 5 -5.80 4.03 16.57
N ALA A 6 -5.65 5.31 16.97
CA ALA A 6 -6.37 6.42 16.36
C ALA A 6 -6.05 6.58 14.86
N SER A 7 -4.77 6.51 14.48
CA SER A 7 -4.38 6.57 13.06
C SER A 7 -4.87 5.35 12.28
N ALA A 8 -4.80 4.16 12.88
CA ALA A 8 -5.29 2.94 12.25
C ALA A 8 -6.80 2.99 11.99
N THR A 9 -7.60 3.34 13.00
CA THR A 9 -9.06 3.46 12.88
C THR A 9 -9.46 4.52 11.87
N LYS A 10 -8.78 5.67 11.85
CA LYS A 10 -9.06 6.71 10.86
C LYS A 10 -8.84 6.20 9.43
N ALA A 11 -7.68 5.58 9.17
CA ALA A 11 -7.37 5.05 7.84
C ALA A 11 -8.35 3.95 7.43
N TYR A 12 -8.72 3.05 8.35
CA TYR A 12 -9.74 2.03 8.12
C TYR A 12 -11.09 2.63 7.66
N LEU A 13 -11.60 3.63 8.38
CA LEU A 13 -12.87 4.28 8.07
C LEU A 13 -12.83 5.06 6.75
N GLU A 14 -11.73 5.75 6.47
CA GLU A 14 -11.55 6.48 5.20
C GLU A 14 -11.51 5.52 4.02
N THR A 15 -10.83 4.38 4.15
CA THR A 15 -10.83 3.34 3.12
C THR A 15 -12.24 2.77 2.93
N LEU A 16 -12.98 2.45 4.00
CA LEU A 16 -14.37 1.98 3.89
C LEU A 16 -15.28 2.94 3.12
N GLN A 17 -15.17 4.24 3.37
CA GLN A 17 -15.96 5.26 2.69
C GLN A 17 -15.66 5.34 1.19
N LEU A 18 -14.41 5.11 0.80
CA LEU A 18 -13.98 5.15 -0.60
C LEU A 18 -14.58 4.01 -1.42
N TRP A 19 -14.75 2.83 -0.80
CA TRP A 19 -15.16 1.61 -1.51
C TRP A 19 -16.65 1.28 -1.38
N LYS A 20 -17.42 1.95 -0.50
CA LYS A 20 -18.85 1.70 -0.24
C LYS A 20 -19.21 0.21 -0.15
N THR A 21 -18.27 -0.60 0.33
CA THR A 21 -18.40 -2.06 0.42
C THR A 21 -19.19 -2.42 1.67
N ARG A 22 -20.08 -3.42 1.54
CA ARG A 22 -20.87 -3.94 2.67
C ARG A 22 -20.01 -4.75 3.64
N GLU A 23 -18.89 -5.30 3.17
CA GLU A 23 -17.94 -6.07 3.97
C GLU A 23 -16.51 -5.51 3.80
N PRO A 24 -15.78 -5.26 4.90
CA PRO A 24 -14.37 -4.87 4.84
C PRO A 24 -13.56 -5.98 4.18
N ARG A 25 -12.69 -5.62 3.23
CA ARG A 25 -11.74 -6.57 2.61
C ARG A 25 -10.33 -6.25 3.09
N SER A 26 -9.34 -6.84 2.44
CA SER A 26 -7.93 -6.70 2.84
C SER A 26 -7.41 -5.25 2.76
N ASN A 27 -8.05 -4.39 1.99
CA ASN A 27 -7.58 -3.03 1.71
C ASN A 27 -7.64 -2.14 2.95
N GLU A 28 -8.75 -2.21 3.67
CA GLU A 28 -9.03 -1.45 4.87
C GLU A 28 -8.04 -1.81 5.99
N PHE A 29 -7.75 -3.11 6.14
CA PHE A 29 -6.78 -3.61 7.12
C PHE A 29 -5.35 -3.21 6.79
N ILE A 30 -4.95 -3.30 5.52
CA ILE A 30 -3.60 -2.92 5.08
C ILE A 30 -3.38 -1.41 5.25
N SER A 31 -4.39 -0.59 4.94
CA SER A 31 -4.38 0.86 5.21
C SER A 31 -4.29 1.19 6.70
N ALA A 32 -5.10 0.52 7.52
CA ALA A 32 -5.06 0.67 8.98
C ALA A 32 -3.69 0.31 9.56
N LEU A 33 -3.09 -0.78 9.08
CA LEU A 33 -1.75 -1.22 9.47
C LEU A 33 -0.70 -0.17 9.13
N ALA A 34 -0.69 0.31 7.88
CA ALA A 34 0.27 1.29 7.41
C ALA A 34 0.19 2.61 8.22
N ALA A 35 -1.02 3.08 8.51
CA ALA A 35 -1.27 4.28 9.29
C ALA A 35 -0.95 4.10 10.77
N GLY A 36 -1.37 2.99 11.38
CA GLY A 36 -1.13 2.71 12.80
C GLY A 36 0.34 2.52 13.12
N MET A 37 1.13 1.98 12.19
CA MET A 37 2.59 1.91 12.28
C MET A 37 3.29 3.28 12.15
N LYS A 38 2.53 4.35 11.84
CA LYS A 38 3.04 5.69 11.52
C LYS A 38 4.15 5.62 10.48
N SER A 39 3.93 4.82 9.44
CA SER A 39 4.90 4.52 8.40
C SER A 39 5.34 5.80 7.70
N LYS A 40 6.64 5.97 7.48
CA LYS A 40 7.18 7.05 6.63
C LYS A 40 7.33 6.62 5.17
N LEU A 41 7.37 5.31 4.97
CA LEU A 41 7.47 4.67 3.67
C LEU A 41 6.51 3.47 3.63
N ILE A 42 5.75 3.37 2.55
CA ILE A 42 4.85 2.27 2.25
C ILE A 42 5.27 1.74 0.88
N VAL A 43 5.62 0.46 0.80
CA VAL A 43 5.99 -0.19 -0.47
C VAL A 43 4.98 -1.30 -0.76
N GLU A 44 4.36 -1.27 -1.93
CA GLU A 44 3.51 -2.35 -2.43
C GLU A 44 4.19 -3.01 -3.63
N VAL A 45 4.21 -4.35 -3.68
CA VAL A 45 4.71 -5.13 -4.82
C VAL A 45 3.57 -6.02 -5.30
N LYS A 46 3.21 -5.93 -6.60
CA LYS A 46 2.10 -6.68 -7.19
C LYS A 46 2.18 -6.81 -8.71
N SER A 47 1.27 -7.59 -9.31
CA SER A 47 1.17 -7.83 -10.76
C SER A 47 0.30 -6.82 -11.53
N SER A 48 -0.74 -6.28 -10.90
CA SER A 48 -1.74 -5.37 -11.51
C SER A 48 -2.26 -4.34 -10.51
N VAL A 49 -2.80 -3.21 -10.95
CA VAL A 49 -3.39 -2.23 -10.01
C VAL A 49 -4.67 -2.80 -9.42
N SER A 50 -4.91 -2.56 -8.13
CA SER A 50 -6.13 -3.03 -7.47
C SER A 50 -6.55 -2.07 -6.36
N PRO A 51 -7.73 -2.26 -5.77
CA PRO A 51 -8.22 -1.43 -4.67
C PRO A 51 -7.25 -1.22 -3.50
N SER A 52 -6.36 -2.19 -3.22
CA SER A 52 -5.33 -2.06 -2.19
C SER A 52 -4.34 -0.93 -2.50
N THR A 53 -3.97 -0.75 -3.76
CA THR A 53 -3.03 0.28 -4.23
C THR A 53 -3.58 1.67 -4.00
N LEU A 54 -4.86 1.88 -4.32
CA LEU A 54 -5.55 3.15 -4.10
C LEU A 54 -5.75 3.41 -2.60
N ALA A 55 -6.07 2.38 -1.80
CA ALA A 55 -6.19 2.50 -0.35
C ALA A 55 -4.85 2.93 0.30
N LEU A 56 -3.75 2.32 -0.11
CA LEU A 56 -2.40 2.66 0.36
C LEU A 56 -1.95 4.05 -0.09
N ALA A 57 -2.19 4.42 -1.35
CA ALA A 57 -1.89 5.75 -1.88
C ALA A 57 -2.67 6.85 -1.11
N THR A 58 -3.96 6.61 -0.85
CA THR A 58 -4.80 7.50 -0.04
C THR A 58 -4.26 7.61 1.38
N THR A 59 -3.93 6.47 2.00
CA THR A 59 -3.33 6.44 3.35
C THR A 59 -2.03 7.21 3.41
N ALA A 60 -1.18 7.07 2.40
CA ALA A 60 0.09 7.78 2.31
C ALA A 60 -0.12 9.30 2.20
N LYS A 61 -1.06 9.73 1.34
CA LYS A 61 -1.46 11.14 1.23
C LYS A 61 -1.93 11.72 2.57
N HIS A 62 -2.74 10.99 3.31
CA HIS A 62 -3.30 11.44 4.59
C HIS A 62 -2.27 11.46 5.73
N THR A 63 -1.33 10.53 5.71
CA THR A 63 -0.30 10.39 6.76
C THR A 63 0.99 11.16 6.44
N GLY A 64 1.12 11.69 5.22
CA GLY A 64 2.36 12.27 4.70
C GLY A 64 3.45 11.22 4.46
N ALA A 65 3.10 9.93 4.38
CA ALA A 65 4.04 8.87 4.06
C ALA A 65 4.38 8.88 2.56
N LYS A 66 5.57 8.37 2.22
CA LYS A 66 5.93 8.09 0.84
C LYS A 66 5.35 6.74 0.43
N PHE A 67 4.62 6.68 -0.69
CA PHE A 67 4.12 5.44 -1.27
C PHE A 67 4.91 5.09 -2.54
N VAL A 68 5.30 3.82 -2.67
CA VAL A 68 5.95 3.26 -3.85
C VAL A 68 5.24 1.97 -4.22
N CYS A 69 4.70 1.90 -5.44
CA CYS A 69 4.10 0.69 -5.99
C CYS A 69 5.04 0.13 -7.07
N ILE A 70 5.46 -1.12 -6.93
CA ILE A 70 6.32 -1.83 -7.88
C ILE A 70 5.44 -2.79 -8.67
N LEU A 71 5.40 -2.58 -9.98
CA LEU A 71 4.55 -3.29 -10.94
C LEU A 71 5.37 -3.77 -12.14
N PRO A 72 4.96 -4.86 -12.81
CA PRO A 72 5.45 -5.21 -14.13
C PRO A 72 5.15 -4.10 -15.14
N GLU A 73 6.04 -3.91 -16.11
CA GLU A 73 5.87 -2.90 -17.15
C GLU A 73 4.55 -3.06 -17.94
N ALA A 74 4.09 -4.30 -18.10
CA ALA A 74 2.81 -4.62 -18.74
C ALA A 74 1.58 -4.03 -18.02
N ALA A 75 1.66 -3.73 -16.71
CA ALA A 75 0.56 -3.21 -15.90
C ALA A 75 0.54 -1.66 -15.80
N LEU A 76 1.57 -0.98 -16.32
CA LEU A 76 1.65 0.50 -16.30
C LEU A 76 0.50 1.22 -17.04
N PRO A 77 -0.10 0.69 -18.13
CA PRO A 77 -1.24 1.33 -18.78
C PRO A 77 -2.48 1.46 -17.87
N GLU A 78 -2.67 0.52 -16.93
CA GLU A 78 -3.79 0.52 -15.98
C GLU A 78 -3.61 1.59 -14.90
N VAL A 79 -2.39 1.76 -14.40
CA VAL A 79 -2.03 2.80 -13.42
C VAL A 79 -2.47 4.18 -13.89
N LYS A 80 -2.14 4.55 -15.14
CA LYS A 80 -2.42 5.89 -15.68
C LYS A 80 -3.91 6.26 -15.69
N ARG A 81 -4.80 5.26 -15.72
CA ARG A 81 -6.25 5.46 -15.72
C ARG A 81 -6.79 5.64 -14.31
N GLU A 82 -6.31 4.84 -13.37
CA GLU A 82 -6.85 4.76 -12.01
C GLU A 82 -6.18 5.71 -11.01
N SER A 83 -4.96 6.18 -11.30
CA SER A 83 -4.15 6.96 -10.35
C SER A 83 -4.07 8.45 -10.62
N LYS A 84 -4.80 8.97 -11.61
CA LYS A 84 -4.68 10.37 -12.07
C LYS A 84 -4.97 11.37 -10.94
N ASP A 85 -5.90 11.05 -10.06
CA ASP A 85 -6.31 11.88 -8.91
C ASP A 85 -5.41 11.69 -7.68
N LEU A 86 -4.51 10.70 -7.71
CA LEU A 86 -3.60 10.36 -6.61
C LEU A 86 -2.20 10.93 -6.78
N GLY A 87 -1.91 11.55 -7.93
CA GLY A 87 -0.59 12.12 -8.22
C GLY A 87 0.52 11.09 -8.31
N LEU A 88 0.20 9.82 -8.63
CA LEU A 88 1.22 8.80 -8.86
C LEU A 88 1.98 9.14 -10.14
N THR A 89 3.30 9.16 -10.04
CA THR A 89 4.21 9.40 -11.16
C THR A 89 4.94 8.11 -11.49
N ASP A 90 5.01 7.82 -12.79
CA ASP A 90 5.81 6.73 -13.30
C ASP A 90 7.30 7.13 -13.23
N VAL A 91 8.11 6.29 -12.60
CA VAL A 91 9.57 6.47 -12.49
C VAL A 91 10.35 5.65 -13.53
N ASN A 92 9.67 5.23 -14.60
CA ASN A 92 10.19 4.44 -15.70
C ASN A 92 11.62 4.80 -16.12
N GLY A 93 12.50 3.78 -16.16
CA GLY A 93 13.83 3.87 -16.76
C GLY A 93 14.99 4.25 -15.83
N ASP A 94 14.74 4.59 -14.55
CA ASP A 94 15.81 5.01 -13.64
C ASP A 94 15.96 4.07 -12.43
N TYR A 95 16.08 2.77 -12.72
CA TYR A 95 16.42 1.73 -11.74
C TYR A 95 17.59 2.09 -10.79
N PRO A 96 18.66 2.81 -11.24
CA PRO A 96 19.72 3.26 -10.34
C PRO A 96 19.24 4.22 -9.23
N LYS A 97 18.11 4.91 -9.42
CA LYS A 97 17.52 5.82 -8.44
C LYS A 97 16.49 5.16 -7.53
N LEU A 98 16.12 3.90 -7.76
CA LEU A 98 15.16 3.18 -6.91
C LEU A 98 15.65 3.07 -5.44
N PRO A 99 16.92 2.72 -5.14
CA PRO A 99 17.41 2.69 -3.76
C PRO A 99 17.32 4.06 -3.06
N ASN A 100 17.56 5.14 -3.82
CA ASN A 100 17.45 6.52 -3.33
C ASN A 100 15.99 6.93 -3.09
N THR A 101 15.08 6.41 -3.92
CA THR A 101 13.64 6.63 -3.78
C THR A 101 13.07 5.90 -2.58
N ILE A 102 13.44 4.63 -2.38
CA ILE A 102 12.90 3.78 -1.32
C ILE A 102 13.59 4.07 0.03
N LYS A 103 14.77 4.70 0.06
CA LYS A 103 15.58 4.90 1.27
C LYS A 103 15.69 3.59 2.04
N VAL A 104 16.57 2.70 1.57
CA VAL A 104 16.73 1.28 1.96
C VAL A 104 16.89 0.95 3.45
N ASN A 105 16.88 1.95 4.35
CA ASN A 105 16.83 1.76 5.80
C ASN A 105 15.90 2.77 6.48
N PRO A 106 14.58 2.68 6.27
CA PRO A 106 13.62 3.58 6.90
C PRO A 106 13.37 3.15 8.36
N LYS A 107 13.45 4.08 9.32
CA LYS A 107 13.15 3.79 10.74
C LYS A 107 11.69 3.35 11.00
N ARG A 108 10.79 3.55 10.02
CA ARG A 108 9.35 3.22 10.06
C ARG A 108 8.86 2.97 8.64
N ALA A 109 8.70 1.71 8.25
CA ALA A 109 8.13 1.34 6.96
C ALA A 109 7.24 0.11 7.06
N VAL A 110 6.34 0.00 6.10
CA VAL A 110 5.50 -1.18 5.89
C VAL A 110 5.69 -1.63 4.44
N VAL A 111 5.94 -2.91 4.26
CA VAL A 111 6.04 -3.56 2.95
C VAL A 111 4.86 -4.51 2.81
N VAL A 112 4.11 -4.33 1.73
CA VAL A 112 2.95 -5.14 1.38
C VAL A 112 3.29 -5.90 0.11
N ALA A 113 3.55 -7.19 0.26
CA ALA A 113 3.68 -8.09 -0.88
C ALA A 113 2.34 -8.79 -1.06
N THR A 114 1.65 -8.49 -2.16
CA THR A 114 0.46 -9.25 -2.57
C THR A 114 0.91 -10.30 -3.56
N ASN A 115 0.57 -11.57 -3.29
CA ASN A 115 1.12 -12.72 -4.00
C ASN A 115 0.88 -12.57 -5.51
N LEU A 116 1.96 -12.64 -6.28
CA LEU A 116 2.08 -12.28 -7.71
C LEU A 116 1.33 -13.22 -8.68
N SER A 117 0.36 -14.00 -8.19
CA SER A 117 -0.47 -14.90 -8.99
C SER A 117 -1.94 -14.60 -8.74
N ASP A 118 -2.60 -14.00 -9.72
CA ASP A 118 -4.04 -13.68 -9.72
C ASP A 118 -4.96 -14.90 -9.55
N ASP A 119 -4.41 -16.13 -9.56
CA ASP A 119 -5.19 -17.37 -9.66
C ASP A 119 -5.41 -18.12 -8.33
N LYS A 120 -4.97 -17.58 -7.19
CA LYS A 120 -5.29 -18.16 -5.88
C LYS A 120 -5.69 -17.07 -4.90
N GLN A 121 -6.93 -17.16 -4.41
CA GLN A 121 -7.42 -16.37 -3.29
C GLN A 121 -6.51 -16.61 -2.08
N GLY A 122 -5.47 -15.79 -1.95
CA GLY A 122 -4.50 -15.87 -0.88
C GLY A 122 -5.00 -15.14 0.36
N LEU A 123 -5.92 -15.74 1.10
CA LEU A 123 -6.07 -15.45 2.53
C LEU A 123 -4.98 -16.22 3.28
N GLY A 124 -3.75 -15.74 3.21
CA GLY A 124 -2.66 -16.20 4.06
C GLY A 124 -2.53 -15.26 5.26
N VAL A 125 -3.20 -15.57 6.36
CA VAL A 125 -2.87 -14.97 7.66
C VAL A 125 -1.54 -15.58 8.09
N ILE A 126 -0.47 -14.79 8.14
CA ILE A 126 0.75 -15.20 8.83
C ILE A 126 0.57 -14.80 10.29
N GLU A 127 0.10 -15.73 11.11
CA GLU A 127 0.21 -15.62 12.57
C GLU A 127 1.67 -15.80 12.96
N TYR A 128 2.29 -14.77 13.54
CA TYR A 128 3.43 -14.99 14.42
C TYR A 128 2.89 -15.42 15.77
N MET A 129 2.88 -16.73 16.03
CA MET A 129 2.86 -17.21 17.40
C MET A 129 4.24 -16.93 18.02
N LYS A 130 4.24 -16.20 19.12
CA LYS A 130 5.30 -16.18 20.12
C LYS A 130 4.67 -16.80 21.37
N ASP A 131 5.23 -17.86 21.94
CA ASP A 131 6.53 -17.85 22.63
C ASP A 131 7.62 -18.76 22.07
#